data_AF-A0A086CIF7-F1
#
_entry.id   AF-A0A086CIF7-F1
#
_cell.length_a   1.000
_cell.length_b   1.000
_cell.length_c   1.000
_cell.angle_alpha   90.00
_cell.angle_beta   90.00
_cell.angle_gamma   90.00
#
_symmetry.space_group_name_H-M   'P 1'
#
loop_
_entity.id
_entity.type
_entity.pdbx_description
1 polymer ?
#
loop_
_entity_poly.entity_id
_entity_poly.type
_entity_poly.pdbx_seq_one_letter_code
_entity_poly.pdbx_strand_id
1 'polypeptide(L)'
;MVSDKLIFYQNVLGSRRLSNFFWALVTMIGGVGFLLAGLSSYLNINLLIVSDISSLQFIPQGIALMFYGITGSLLSLYQWFMIFLNIGSGYNEFNKETNVATIFRWGFPGKNRRIEFICPLEDVKAIRAEIRDGINTKRKLYLKVKNKRDIPLTRIGQPISLSDLENQAAELASFLSVPLEGI
;
A
#
# COMPACT_ATOMS: atom_id res chain seq x y z
N MET A 1 -10.13 14.74 -29.05
CA MET A 1 -10.44 13.36 -29.51
C MET A 1 -11.07 12.63 -28.35
N VAL A 2 -12.41 12.52 -28.34
CA VAL A 2 -13.12 11.72 -27.34
C VAL A 2 -12.73 10.28 -27.59
N SER A 3 -12.12 9.63 -26.59
CA SER A 3 -11.68 8.25 -26.73
C SER A 3 -12.92 7.36 -26.86
N ASP A 4 -13.07 6.67 -28.01
CA ASP A 4 -14.01 5.56 -28.24
C ASP A 4 -13.69 4.32 -27.39
N LYS A 5 -13.08 4.51 -26.21
CA LYS A 5 -12.93 3.44 -25.23
C LYS A 5 -14.29 3.21 -24.59
N LEU A 6 -14.76 1.98 -24.69
CA LEU A 6 -15.94 1.51 -23.97
C LEU A 6 -15.58 1.02 -22.55
N ILE A 7 -14.30 0.72 -22.32
CA ILE A 7 -13.77 0.24 -21.03
C ILE A 7 -12.64 1.15 -20.57
N PHE A 8 -12.76 1.62 -19.34
CA PHE A 8 -11.73 2.37 -18.64
C PHE A 8 -11.18 1.52 -17.48
N TYR A 9 -9.89 1.20 -17.55
CA TYR A 9 -9.23 0.30 -16.61
C TYR A 9 -8.01 0.96 -15.98
N GLN A 10 -7.97 1.02 -14.65
CA GLN A 10 -6.88 1.57 -13.87
C GLN A 10 -6.31 0.54 -12.92
N ASN A 11 -5.04 0.21 -13.07
CA ASN A 11 -4.33 -0.63 -12.11
C ASN A 11 -3.98 0.14 -10.84
N VAL A 12 -4.22 -0.48 -9.69
CA VAL A 12 -3.90 0.05 -8.38
C VAL A 12 -2.77 -0.76 -7.75
N LEU A 13 -1.60 -0.13 -7.65
CA LEU A 13 -0.42 -0.75 -7.04
C LEU A 13 -0.58 -0.90 -5.53
N GLY A 14 -0.47 -2.14 -5.06
CA GLY A 14 -0.51 -2.53 -3.65
C GLY A 14 0.85 -2.44 -2.97
N SER A 15 1.18 -3.49 -2.22
CA SER A 15 2.40 -3.59 -1.40
C SER A 15 3.68 -3.90 -2.19
N ARG A 16 3.61 -4.35 -3.45
CA ARG A 16 4.80 -4.59 -4.29
C ARG A 16 5.39 -3.29 -4.85
N ARG A 17 5.96 -2.48 -3.97
CA ARG A 17 6.63 -1.21 -4.30
C ARG A 17 8.11 -1.30 -3.98
N LEU A 18 8.93 -0.64 -4.78
CA LEU A 18 10.37 -0.56 -4.54
C LEU A 18 10.68 -0.05 -3.12
N SER A 19 9.94 0.95 -2.63
CA SER A 19 10.07 1.44 -1.25
C SER A 19 9.79 0.36 -0.21
N ASN A 20 8.76 -0.48 -0.43
CA ASN A 20 8.42 -1.56 0.50
C ASN A 20 9.48 -2.65 0.48
N PHE A 21 10.00 -3.03 -0.69
CA PHE A 21 11.12 -3.97 -0.80
C PHE A 21 12.37 -3.44 -0.09
N PHE A 22 12.70 -2.17 -0.28
CA PHE A 22 13.84 -1.52 0.37
C PHE A 22 13.70 -1.58 1.90
N TRP A 23 12.56 -1.16 2.45
CA TRP A 23 12.34 -1.19 3.90
C TRP A 23 12.28 -2.61 4.47
N ALA A 24 11.70 -3.57 3.73
CA ALA A 24 11.72 -4.98 4.14
C ALA A 24 13.14 -5.53 4.23
N LEU A 25 14.00 -5.20 3.26
CA LEU A 25 15.40 -5.62 3.26
C LEU A 25 16.20 -4.98 4.40
N VAL A 26 16.10 -3.66 4.58
CA VAL A 26 16.81 -2.93 5.66
C VAL A 26 16.40 -3.47 7.03
N THR A 27 15.09 -3.67 7.24
CA THR A 27 14.56 -4.20 8.50
C THR A 27 15.00 -5.64 8.73
N MET A 28 15.08 -6.46 7.66
CA MET A 28 15.59 -7.84 7.73
C MET A 28 17.05 -7.87 8.18
N ILE A 29 17.91 -7.08 7.53
CA ILE A 29 19.34 -7.04 7.85
C ILE A 29 19.53 -6.58 9.29
N GLY A 30 18.84 -5.51 9.71
CA GLY A 30 18.92 -5.02 11.09
C GLY A 30 18.39 -6.03 12.12
N GLY A 31 17.23 -6.64 11.87
CA GLY A 31 16.62 -7.64 12.75
C GLY A 31 17.48 -8.88 12.93
N VAL A 32 17.96 -9.47 11.82
CA VAL A 32 18.85 -10.64 11.85
C VAL A 32 20.19 -10.27 12.49
N GLY A 33 20.75 -9.11 12.14
CA GLY A 33 22.02 -8.63 12.70
C GLY A 33 21.97 -8.48 14.23
N PHE A 34 20.93 -7.84 14.77
CA PHE A 34 20.77 -7.72 16.23
C PHE A 34 20.48 -9.04 16.91
N LEU A 35 19.72 -9.94 16.26
CA LEU A 35 19.46 -11.27 16.82
C LEU A 35 20.75 -12.09 16.91
N LEU A 36 21.58 -12.07 15.86
CA LEU A 36 22.89 -12.72 15.84
C LEU A 36 23.86 -12.08 16.85
N ALA A 37 23.85 -10.75 17.01
CA ALA A 37 24.67 -10.05 17.99
C ALA A 37 24.32 -10.46 19.44
N GLY A 38 23.02 -10.52 19.75
CA GLY A 38 22.55 -10.95 21.07
C GLY A 38 22.86 -12.43 21.35
N LEU A 39 22.70 -13.30 20.35
CA LEU A 39 23.02 -14.72 20.47
C LEU A 39 24.53 -14.97 20.60
N SER A 40 25.34 -14.19 19.86
CA SER A 40 26.81 -14.20 19.96
C SER A 40 27.27 -13.90 21.38
N SER A 41 26.68 -12.86 22.00
CA SER A 41 26.95 -12.49 23.40
C SER A 41 26.52 -13.56 24.41
N TYR A 42 25.44 -14.29 24.15
CA TYR A 42 25.00 -15.40 25.02
C TYR A 42 25.92 -16.62 24.91
N LEU A 43 26.34 -16.96 23.69
CA LEU A 43 27.14 -18.16 23.40
C LEU A 43 28.66 -17.93 23.51
N ASN A 44 29.10 -16.68 23.61
CA ASN A 44 30.51 -16.26 23.53
C ASN A 44 31.21 -16.72 22.23
N ILE A 45 30.46 -16.78 21.13
CA ILE A 45 30.94 -17.17 19.80
C ILE A 45 30.59 -16.07 18.82
N ASN A 46 31.56 -15.59 18.02
CA ASN A 46 31.27 -14.58 17.01
C ASN A 46 30.42 -15.15 15.87
N LEU A 47 29.12 -14.82 15.87
CA LEU A 47 28.18 -15.17 14.79
C LEU A 47 28.11 -14.11 13.69
N LEU A 48 28.76 -12.96 13.87
CA LEU A 48 28.72 -11.87 12.91
C LEU A 48 29.97 -11.90 12.02
N ILE A 49 29.76 -11.62 10.73
CA ILE A 49 30.83 -11.58 9.74
C ILE A 49 31.65 -10.28 9.84
N VAL A 50 31.01 -9.19 10.28
CA VAL A 50 31.56 -7.82 10.16
C VAL A 50 32.11 -7.27 11.47
N SER A 51 31.80 -7.87 12.62
CA SER A 51 32.19 -7.31 13.93
C SER A 51 32.41 -8.43 14.95
N ASP A 52 33.36 -8.25 15.86
CA ASP A 52 33.53 -9.16 17.00
C ASP A 52 32.75 -8.65 18.20
N ILE A 53 31.71 -9.40 18.57
CA ILE A 53 30.81 -9.09 19.69
C ILE A 53 30.89 -10.19 20.76
N SER A 54 31.85 -11.11 20.65
CA SER A 54 31.99 -12.26 21.55
C SER A 54 32.30 -11.84 23.00
N SER A 55 32.87 -10.64 23.19
CA SER A 55 33.20 -10.06 24.49
C SER A 55 32.10 -9.16 25.08
N LEU A 56 30.97 -9.01 24.37
CA LEU A 56 29.87 -8.16 24.82
C LEU A 56 29.14 -8.81 26.00
N GLN A 57 28.85 -8.02 27.04
CA GLN A 57 28.12 -8.50 28.21
C GLN A 57 26.66 -8.80 27.85
N PHE A 58 26.25 -10.06 28.06
CA PHE A 58 24.89 -10.50 27.73
C PHE A 58 23.82 -9.70 28.45
N ILE A 59 24.05 -9.36 29.73
CA ILE A 59 23.15 -8.55 30.53
C ILE A 59 23.80 -7.18 30.80
N PRO A 60 23.10 -6.06 30.52
CA PRO A 60 21.76 -5.94 29.91
C PRO A 60 21.78 -5.89 28.38
N GLN A 61 22.96 -5.71 27.77
CA GLN A 61 23.10 -5.26 26.38
C GLN A 61 22.74 -6.37 25.37
N GLY A 62 23.21 -7.60 25.56
CA GLY A 62 22.85 -8.74 24.72
C GLY A 62 21.35 -9.05 24.72
N ILE A 63 20.68 -8.94 25.87
CA ILE A 63 19.22 -9.09 25.98
C ILE A 63 18.49 -8.00 25.18
N ALA A 64 18.94 -6.73 25.29
CA ALA A 64 18.36 -5.65 24.51
C ALA A 64 18.51 -5.89 23.00
N LEU A 65 19.69 -6.35 22.55
CA LEU A 65 19.94 -6.71 21.15
C LEU A 65 19.06 -7.88 20.70
N MET A 66 18.87 -8.90 21.53
CA MET A 66 17.93 -9.98 21.22
C MET A 66 16.49 -9.47 21.08
N PHE A 67 16.03 -8.59 21.96
CA PHE A 67 14.69 -8.02 21.89
C PHE A 67 14.47 -7.22 20.59
N TYR A 68 15.41 -6.32 20.25
CA TYR A 68 15.37 -5.57 18.99
C TYR A 68 15.50 -6.49 17.77
N GLY A 69 16.31 -7.54 17.87
CA GLY A 69 16.47 -8.54 16.82
C GLY A 69 15.21 -9.33 16.54
N ILE A 70 14.52 -9.81 17.59
CA ILE A 70 13.24 -10.53 17.46
C ILE A 70 12.17 -9.61 16.89
N THR A 71 12.00 -8.41 17.44
CA THR A 71 10.99 -7.46 16.97
C THR A 71 11.24 -7.02 15.53
N GLY A 72 12.50 -6.70 15.18
CA GLY A 72 12.89 -6.37 13.81
C GLY A 72 12.69 -7.54 12.84
N SER A 73 13.03 -8.76 13.25
CA SER A 73 12.84 -9.96 12.42
C SER A 73 11.36 -10.26 12.18
N LEU A 74 10.51 -10.16 13.21
CA LEU A 74 9.06 -10.32 13.08
C LEU A 74 8.45 -9.23 12.18
N LEU A 75 8.88 -7.98 12.34
CA LEU A 75 8.44 -6.87 11.49
C LEU A 75 8.83 -7.08 10.03
N SER A 76 10.08 -7.50 9.79
CA SER A 76 10.57 -7.84 8.44
C SER A 76 9.76 -8.98 7.82
N LEU A 77 9.52 -10.06 8.58
CA LEU A 77 8.71 -11.18 8.12
C LEU A 77 7.29 -10.72 7.72
N TYR A 78 6.69 -9.84 8.54
CA TYR A 78 5.41 -9.22 8.22
C TYR A 78 5.47 -8.38 6.93
N GLN A 79 6.50 -7.56 6.74
CA GLN A 79 6.66 -6.75 5.53
C GLN A 79 6.80 -7.64 4.27
N TRP A 80 7.63 -8.69 4.33
CA TRP A 80 7.77 -9.67 3.25
C TRP A 80 6.47 -10.41 2.97
N PHE A 81 5.71 -10.77 4.01
CA PHE A 81 4.39 -11.37 3.86
C PHE A 81 3.41 -10.42 3.16
N MET A 82 3.39 -9.13 3.52
CA MET A 82 2.57 -8.12 2.87
C MET A 82 2.91 -8.01 1.38
N ILE A 83 4.19 -8.00 1.02
CA ILE A 83 4.70 -7.93 -0.35
C ILE A 83 4.35 -9.20 -1.14
N PHE A 84 4.58 -10.37 -0.56
CA PHE A 84 4.31 -11.68 -1.16
C PHE A 84 2.85 -11.78 -1.59
N LEU A 85 1.95 -11.41 -0.69
CA LEU A 85 0.50 -11.45 -0.92
C LEU A 85 -0.04 -10.29 -1.76
N ASN A 86 0.80 -9.29 -2.07
CA ASN A 86 0.44 -8.07 -2.80
C ASN A 86 -0.78 -7.32 -2.21
N ILE A 87 -0.84 -7.22 -0.87
CA ILE A 87 -1.99 -6.62 -0.18
C ILE A 87 -2.18 -5.16 -0.60
N GLY A 88 -3.44 -4.77 -0.77
CA GLY A 88 -3.88 -3.46 -1.25
C GLY A 88 -3.82 -3.27 -2.76
N SER A 89 -3.31 -4.25 -3.52
CA SER A 89 -3.30 -4.17 -4.99
C SER A 89 -4.67 -4.44 -5.57
N GLY A 90 -4.92 -4.01 -6.80
CA GLY A 90 -6.16 -4.33 -7.50
C GLY A 90 -6.35 -3.43 -8.70
N TYR A 91 -7.60 -3.15 -9.05
CA TYR A 91 -7.92 -2.32 -10.21
C TYR A 91 -9.28 -1.62 -10.04
N ASN A 92 -9.47 -0.56 -10.83
CA ASN A 92 -10.76 0.07 -11.06
C ASN A 92 -11.13 -0.17 -12.52
N GLU A 93 -12.30 -0.72 -12.76
CA GLU A 93 -12.83 -0.95 -14.10
C GLU A 93 -14.17 -0.24 -14.21
N PHE A 94 -14.35 0.53 -15.29
CA PHE A 94 -15.62 1.16 -15.63
C PHE A 94 -15.96 0.76 -17.06
N ASN A 95 -17.03 0.00 -17.22
CA ASN A 95 -17.39 -0.61 -18.49
C ASN A 95 -18.76 -0.08 -18.95
N LYS A 96 -18.76 0.66 -20.06
CA LYS A 96 -19.97 1.24 -20.67
C LYS A 96 -20.81 0.22 -21.45
N GLU A 97 -20.24 -0.89 -21.89
CA GLU A 97 -20.99 -1.97 -22.56
C GLU A 97 -21.87 -2.71 -21.56
N THR A 98 -21.29 -3.07 -20.41
CA THR A 98 -22.02 -3.77 -19.33
C THR A 98 -22.73 -2.82 -18.38
N ASN A 99 -22.47 -1.51 -18.49
CA ASN A 99 -22.99 -0.44 -17.63
C ASN A 99 -22.63 -0.63 -16.14
N VAL A 100 -21.45 -1.17 -15.84
CA VAL A 100 -20.99 -1.52 -14.50
C VAL A 100 -19.64 -0.89 -14.15
N ALA A 101 -19.51 -0.39 -12.92
CA ALA A 101 -18.25 -0.06 -12.26
C ALA A 101 -17.84 -1.17 -11.29
N THR A 102 -16.59 -1.64 -11.42
CA THR A 102 -15.98 -2.65 -10.56
C THR A 102 -14.73 -2.08 -9.91
N ILE A 103 -14.70 -2.07 -8.58
CA ILE A 103 -13.53 -1.68 -7.78
C ILE A 103 -13.08 -2.92 -7.03
N PHE A 104 -11.93 -3.46 -7.45
CA PHE A 104 -11.36 -4.66 -6.88
C PHE A 104 -10.08 -4.35 -6.10
N ARG A 105 -9.92 -4.96 -4.92
CA ARG A 105 -8.71 -4.90 -4.09
C ARG A 105 -8.40 -6.26 -3.46
N TRP A 106 -7.12 -6.60 -3.39
CA TRP A 106 -6.58 -7.70 -2.59
C TRP A 106 -6.46 -7.27 -1.13
N GLY A 107 -7.23 -7.90 -0.26
CA GLY A 107 -7.15 -7.77 1.19
C GLY A 107 -6.19 -8.78 1.82
N PHE A 108 -6.24 -8.85 3.15
CA PHE A 108 -5.52 -9.85 3.93
C PHE A 108 -6.04 -11.28 3.65
N PRO A 109 -5.23 -12.33 3.90
CA PRO A 109 -5.70 -13.71 3.84
C PRO A 109 -6.92 -13.94 4.70
N GLY A 110 -7.82 -14.79 4.21
CA GLY A 110 -9.07 -15.14 4.91
C GLY A 110 -10.27 -15.11 3.96
N LYS A 111 -11.47 -15.15 4.54
CA LYS A 111 -12.74 -15.21 3.80
C LYS A 111 -12.95 -14.01 2.87
N ASN A 112 -12.45 -12.83 3.26
CA ASN A 112 -12.62 -11.58 2.51
C ASN A 112 -11.32 -11.12 1.83
N ARG A 113 -10.51 -12.07 1.32
CA ARG A 113 -9.26 -11.75 0.61
C ARG A 113 -9.52 -10.94 -0.66
N ARG A 114 -10.61 -11.22 -1.37
CA ARG A 114 -11.05 -10.46 -2.54
C ARG A 114 -12.07 -9.45 -2.06
N ILE A 115 -11.69 -8.18 -2.04
CA ILE A 115 -12.59 -7.07 -1.69
C ILE A 115 -13.04 -6.48 -3.01
N GLU A 116 -14.29 -6.75 -3.36
CA GLU A 116 -14.87 -6.32 -4.61
C GLU A 116 -16.10 -5.47 -4.34
N PHE A 117 -16.17 -4.33 -5.00
CA PHE A 117 -17.33 -3.47 -5.02
C PHE A 117 -17.81 -3.33 -6.45
N ILE A 118 -19.08 -3.63 -6.67
CA ILE A 118 -19.74 -3.55 -7.97
C ILE A 118 -20.95 -2.63 -7.84
N CYS A 119 -21.10 -1.69 -8.77
CA CYS A 119 -22.33 -0.91 -8.91
C CYS A 119 -22.63 -0.59 -10.37
N PRO A 120 -23.89 -0.32 -10.73
CA PRO A 120 -24.23 0.26 -12.03
C PRO A 120 -23.53 1.62 -12.22
N LEU A 121 -23.16 1.97 -13.45
CA LEU A 121 -22.60 3.30 -13.74
C LEU A 121 -23.61 4.42 -13.50
N GLU A 122 -24.91 4.14 -13.65
CA GLU A 122 -26.01 5.07 -13.37
C GLU A 122 -26.06 5.53 -11.91
N ASP A 123 -25.55 4.71 -10.98
CA ASP A 123 -25.47 5.06 -9.56
C ASP A 123 -24.26 5.96 -9.25
N VAL A 124 -23.33 6.14 -10.19
CA VAL A 124 -22.19 7.05 -10.05
C VAL A 124 -22.67 8.48 -10.25
N LYS A 125 -22.52 9.31 -9.22
CA LYS A 125 -22.97 10.70 -9.23
C LYS A 125 -21.88 11.69 -9.60
N ALA A 126 -20.68 11.46 -9.11
CA ALA A 126 -19.55 12.36 -9.29
C ALA A 126 -18.22 11.63 -9.02
N ILE A 127 -17.15 12.19 -9.57
CA ILE A 127 -15.79 11.91 -9.12
C ILE A 127 -15.43 12.99 -8.11
N ARG A 128 -14.99 12.62 -6.91
CA ARG A 128 -14.59 13.56 -5.88
C ARG A 128 -13.07 13.56 -5.73
N ALA A 129 -12.45 14.73 -5.92
CA ALA A 129 -11.05 14.95 -5.58
C ALA A 129 -10.92 15.54 -4.17
N GLU A 130 -10.08 14.93 -3.33
CA GLU A 130 -9.67 15.49 -2.04
C GLU A 130 -8.22 15.95 -2.17
N ILE A 131 -8.04 17.26 -2.18
CA ILE A 131 -6.73 17.92 -2.21
C ILE A 131 -6.56 18.65 -0.88
N ARG A 132 -5.51 18.29 -0.15
CA ARG A 132 -5.08 19.00 1.05
C ARG A 132 -3.58 19.17 0.96
N ASP A 133 -3.13 20.40 0.83
CA ASP A 133 -1.70 20.72 0.86
C ASP A 133 -1.24 21.08 2.30
N GLY A 134 0.07 21.05 2.52
CA GLY A 134 0.70 21.30 3.82
C GLY A 134 1.59 20.14 4.27
N ILE A 135 1.82 20.03 5.59
CA ILE A 135 2.70 18.99 6.17
C ILE A 135 2.11 17.58 5.98
N ASN A 136 0.77 17.48 5.95
CA ASN A 136 0.04 16.23 5.73
C ASN A 136 -0.71 16.27 4.40
N THR A 137 0.06 16.22 3.30
CA THR A 137 -0.50 16.27 1.96
C THR A 137 -1.42 15.08 1.70
N LYS A 138 -2.68 15.35 1.38
CA LYS A 138 -3.64 14.33 0.92
C LYS A 138 -4.06 14.64 -0.50
N ARG A 139 -3.90 13.66 -1.38
CA ARG A 139 -4.30 13.72 -2.78
C ARG A 139 -4.97 12.41 -3.11
N LYS A 140 -6.30 12.39 -3.02
CA LYS A 140 -7.10 11.17 -3.18
C LYS A 140 -8.28 11.40 -4.11
N LEU A 141 -8.62 10.38 -4.87
CA LEU A 141 -9.84 10.34 -5.68
C LEU A 141 -10.83 9.37 -5.07
N TYR A 142 -12.09 9.77 -5.13
CA TYR A 142 -13.22 9.01 -4.63
C TYR A 142 -14.30 8.91 -5.69
N LEU A 143 -14.96 7.76 -5.73
CA LEU A 143 -16.19 7.54 -6.49
C LEU A 143 -17.38 7.84 -5.57
N LYS A 144 -18.18 8.83 -5.93
CA LYS A 144 -19.41 9.16 -5.21
C LYS A 144 -20.56 8.36 -5.81
N VAL A 145 -21.08 7.42 -5.03
CA VAL A 145 -22.16 6.52 -5.45
C VAL A 145 -23.45 6.86 -4.71
N LYS A 146 -24.60 6.74 -5.38
CA LYS A 146 -25.92 6.95 -4.79
C LYS A 146 -26.10 6.11 -3.51
N ASN A 147 -26.53 6.77 -2.42
CA ASN A 147 -26.84 6.16 -1.13
C ASN A 147 -25.70 5.33 -0.51
N LYS A 148 -24.45 5.57 -0.89
CA LYS A 148 -23.27 4.90 -0.33
C LYS A 148 -22.21 5.94 0.08
N ARG A 149 -21.26 5.48 0.91
CA ARG A 149 -20.07 6.27 1.25
C ARG A 149 -19.15 6.39 0.04
N ASP A 150 -18.41 7.48 -0.01
CA ASP A 150 -17.38 7.74 -1.02
C ASP A 150 -16.34 6.62 -1.06
N ILE A 151 -16.15 6.01 -2.24
CA ILE A 151 -15.28 4.84 -2.40
C ILE A 151 -13.92 5.29 -2.93
N PRO A 152 -12.82 5.04 -2.20
CA PRO A 152 -11.50 5.49 -2.64
C PRO A 152 -11.04 4.75 -3.90
N LEU A 153 -10.77 5.51 -4.95
CA LEU A 153 -10.23 5.02 -6.21
C LEU A 153 -8.70 4.98 -6.22
N THR A 154 -8.08 5.93 -5.52
CA THR A 154 -6.63 6.05 -5.40
C THR A 154 -6.06 5.11 -4.34
N ARG A 155 -4.80 4.73 -4.55
CA ARG A 155 -4.00 3.92 -3.62
C ARG A 155 -3.76 4.60 -2.27
N ILE A 156 -3.47 3.79 -1.25
CA ILE A 156 -2.91 4.24 0.04
C ILE A 156 -1.38 4.39 -0.11
N GLY A 157 -0.80 5.46 0.42
CA GLY A 157 0.64 5.71 0.45
C GLY A 157 1.01 7.11 -0.03
N GLN A 158 2.12 7.21 -0.78
CA GLN A 158 2.63 8.50 -1.27
C GLN A 158 1.57 9.22 -2.13
N PRO A 159 1.27 10.49 -1.83
CA PRO A 159 0.38 11.32 -2.64
C PRO A 159 0.87 11.34 -4.09
N ILE A 160 -0.04 11.17 -5.04
CA ILE A 160 0.26 11.41 -6.46
C ILE A 160 0.54 12.90 -6.68
N SER A 161 1.17 13.25 -7.81
CA SER A 161 1.33 14.68 -8.13
C SER A 161 -0.05 15.32 -8.32
N LEU A 162 -0.14 16.63 -8.09
CA LEU A 162 -1.41 17.35 -8.26
C LEU A 162 -1.90 17.22 -9.71
N SER A 163 -0.99 17.44 -10.66
CA SER A 163 -1.29 17.32 -12.09
C SER A 163 -1.74 15.91 -12.48
N ASP A 164 -1.12 14.85 -11.94
CA ASP A 164 -1.57 13.48 -12.21
C ASP A 164 -2.97 13.22 -11.64
N LEU A 165 -3.26 13.77 -10.46
CA LEU A 165 -4.57 13.64 -9.83
C LEU A 165 -5.64 14.34 -10.67
N GLU A 166 -5.40 15.59 -11.05
CA GLU A 166 -6.31 16.40 -11.87
C GLU A 166 -6.56 15.74 -13.23
N ASN A 167 -5.50 15.27 -13.90
CA ASN A 167 -5.60 14.58 -15.17
C ASN A 167 -6.43 13.29 -15.04
N GLN A 168 -6.14 12.44 -14.04
CA GLN A 168 -6.91 11.22 -13.79
C GLN A 168 -8.37 11.51 -13.45
N ALA A 169 -8.63 12.57 -12.68
CA ALA A 169 -9.97 12.95 -12.27
C ALA A 169 -10.79 13.47 -13.45
N ALA A 170 -10.20 14.35 -14.27
CA ALA A 170 -10.81 14.91 -15.47
C ALA A 170 -11.08 13.83 -16.52
N GLU A 171 -10.11 12.93 -16.75
CA GLU A 171 -10.26 11.81 -17.68
C GLU A 171 -11.40 10.87 -17.24
N LEU A 172 -11.45 10.51 -15.96
CA LEU A 172 -12.50 9.64 -15.42
C LEU A 172 -13.88 10.31 -15.42
N ALA A 173 -13.96 11.58 -15.03
CA ALA A 173 -15.21 12.36 -15.06
C ALA A 173 -15.75 12.51 -16.49
N SER A 174 -14.86 12.80 -17.45
CA SER A 174 -15.20 12.87 -18.87
C SER A 174 -15.60 11.51 -19.43
N PHE A 175 -14.96 10.42 -19.00
CA PHE A 175 -15.33 9.08 -19.42
C PHE A 175 -16.73 8.73 -18.92
N LEU A 176 -17.04 9.00 -17.65
CA LEU A 176 -18.34 8.65 -17.04
C LEU A 176 -19.46 9.66 -17.35
N SER A 177 -19.13 10.81 -17.95
CA SER A 177 -20.07 11.93 -18.14
C SER A 177 -20.70 12.42 -16.84
N VAL A 178 -19.93 12.43 -15.75
CA VAL A 178 -20.35 12.88 -14.42
C VAL A 178 -19.54 14.10 -13.98
N PRO A 179 -20.08 14.97 -13.11
CA PRO A 179 -19.34 16.11 -12.59
C PRO A 179 -18.10 15.68 -11.76
N LEU A 180 -17.08 16.52 -11.81
CA LEU A 180 -15.95 16.50 -10.88
C LEU A 180 -16.30 17.41 -9.68
N GLU A 181 -16.27 16.86 -8.48
CA GLU A 181 -16.49 17.57 -7.21
C GLU A 181 -15.20 17.67 -6.40
N GLY A 182 -15.04 18.76 -5.65
CA GLY A 182 -13.89 18.96 -4.78
C GLY A 182 -12.72 19.61 -5.51
N ILE A 183 -12.51 20.88 -5.21
CA ILE A 183 -11.26 21.62 -5.34
C ILE A 183 -11.04 22.29 -3.99
#